data_AF-A0A2G9UEU9-F1
#
_entry.id   AF-A0A2G9UEU9-F1
#
_cell.length_a   1.000
_cell.length_b   1.000
_cell.length_c   1.000
_cell.angle_alpha   90.00
_cell.angle_beta   90.00
_cell.angle_gamma   90.00
#
_symmetry.space_group_name_H-M   'P 1'
#
loop_
_entity.id
_entity.type
_entity.pdbx_description
1 polymer ?
#
loop_
_entity_poly.entity_id
_entity_poly.type
_entity_poly.pdbx_seq_one_letter_code
_entity_poly.pdbx_strand_id
1 'polypeptide(L)'
;MAVYRIGDGMGIRKDGLAYDGGTVSKHYEPLLSKVISHASNHKLAAQKMLRCLRDSKIRGIETNLNFLKKLMTNPTFIDGAVTTSFIEDNLSRLLDISETRSSGLKLSRYMAEVKINGAFSPLGVPDAKVWRATPEVPKVDDGVPPEGFKSIFDKKGPSGFAKALRQHKGVLITDTTFR
;
A
#
# COMPACT_ATOMS: atom_id res chain seq x y z
N MET A 1 -17.25 3.90 1.66
CA MET A 1 -17.54 3.05 0.49
C MET A 1 -17.43 1.60 0.91
N ALA A 2 -18.56 0.90 1.02
CA ALA A 2 -18.57 -0.55 1.13
C ALA A 2 -18.37 -1.14 -0.28
N VAL A 3 -17.53 -2.17 -0.41
CA VAL A 3 -17.23 -2.83 -1.69
C VAL A 3 -17.23 -4.32 -1.44
N TYR A 4 -17.93 -5.07 -2.26
CA TYR A 4 -18.03 -6.51 -2.26
C TYR A 4 -17.82 -7.02 -3.69
N ARG A 5 -16.65 -7.61 -3.91
CA ARG A 5 -16.30 -8.26 -5.16
C ARG A 5 -15.52 -9.53 -4.85
N ILE A 6 -16.03 -10.66 -5.31
CA ILE A 6 -15.31 -11.93 -5.30
C ILE A 6 -14.67 -12.12 -6.68
N GLY A 7 -13.41 -12.56 -6.69
CA GLY A 7 -12.69 -12.87 -7.92
C GLY A 7 -13.38 -13.97 -8.72
N ASP A 8 -13.13 -14.01 -10.03
CA ASP A 8 -13.84 -14.90 -10.95
C ASP A 8 -12.87 -15.51 -11.98
N GLY A 9 -13.41 -16.21 -12.98
CA GLY A 9 -12.70 -16.70 -14.15
C GLY A 9 -12.69 -18.22 -14.26
N MET A 10 -12.02 -18.74 -15.30
CA MET A 10 -12.02 -20.16 -15.63
C MET A 10 -11.68 -21.06 -14.44
N GLY A 11 -12.57 -22.01 -14.14
CA GLY A 11 -12.43 -22.96 -13.04
C GLY A 11 -12.71 -22.37 -11.65
N ILE A 12 -13.39 -21.24 -11.54
CA ILE A 12 -13.90 -20.70 -10.28
C ILE A 12 -15.43 -20.74 -10.30
N ARG A 13 -16.02 -21.26 -9.22
CA ARG A 13 -17.45 -21.17 -8.91
C ARG A 13 -17.61 -20.39 -7.61
N LYS A 14 -18.60 -19.50 -7.56
CA LYS A 14 -18.94 -18.70 -6.39
C LYS A 14 -20.41 -18.85 -6.07
N ASP A 15 -20.71 -19.17 -4.82
CA ASP A 15 -22.07 -19.27 -4.30
C ASP A 15 -22.15 -18.39 -3.06
N GLY A 16 -22.98 -17.35 -3.05
CA GLY A 16 -23.07 -16.41 -1.94
C GLY A 16 -24.25 -15.47 -2.09
N LEU A 17 -24.64 -14.84 -0.99
CA LEU A 17 -25.77 -13.91 -0.92
C LEU A 17 -25.35 -12.48 -0.56
N ALA A 18 -24.06 -12.24 -0.31
CA ALA A 18 -23.55 -10.91 -0.04
C ALA A 18 -23.52 -10.06 -1.34
N TYR A 19 -23.74 -8.75 -1.18
CA TYR A 19 -23.76 -7.78 -2.26
C TYR A 19 -23.37 -6.39 -1.75
N ASP A 20 -23.04 -5.47 -2.66
CA ASP A 20 -22.66 -4.09 -2.32
C ASP A 20 -23.77 -3.37 -1.56
N GLY A 21 -23.42 -2.77 -0.42
CA GLY A 21 -24.38 -2.06 0.45
C GLY A 21 -25.24 -2.96 1.33
N GLY A 22 -25.10 -4.29 1.24
CA GLY A 22 -25.77 -5.23 2.14
C GLY A 22 -25.25 -5.14 3.58
N THR A 23 -26.14 -5.41 4.54
CA THR A 23 -25.80 -5.44 5.98
C THR A 23 -25.62 -6.87 6.44
N VAL A 24 -24.48 -7.17 7.06
CA VAL A 24 -24.23 -8.49 7.67
C VAL A 24 -24.82 -8.49 9.09
N SER A 25 -25.80 -9.37 9.32
CA SER A 25 -26.41 -9.55 10.64
C SER A 25 -25.46 -10.26 11.60
N LYS A 26 -25.53 -9.89 12.89
CA LYS A 26 -24.81 -10.57 13.97
C LYS A 26 -25.52 -11.83 14.48
N HIS A 27 -26.77 -12.05 14.05
CA HIS A 27 -27.61 -13.15 14.54
C HIS A 27 -27.41 -14.47 13.77
N TYR A 28 -26.65 -14.45 12.68
CA TYR A 28 -26.42 -15.62 11.82
C TYR A 28 -24.92 -15.85 11.60
N GLU A 29 -24.58 -16.97 10.99
CA GLU A 29 -23.20 -17.27 10.62
C GLU A 29 -22.65 -16.20 9.65
N PRO A 30 -21.38 -15.76 9.82
CA PRO A 30 -20.79 -14.69 9.04
C PRO A 30 -20.35 -15.12 7.62
N LEU A 31 -21.02 -16.10 7.02
CA LEU A 31 -20.67 -16.61 5.70
C LEU A 31 -21.08 -15.63 4.59
N LEU A 32 -20.10 -15.06 3.89
CA LEU A 32 -20.35 -14.14 2.78
C LEU A 32 -20.48 -14.85 1.43
N SER A 33 -19.56 -15.77 1.14
CA SER A 33 -19.53 -16.54 -0.11
C SER A 33 -18.69 -17.80 0.04
N LYS A 34 -19.14 -18.88 -0.59
CA LYS A 34 -18.39 -20.10 -0.83
C LYS A 34 -17.73 -19.97 -2.21
N VAL A 35 -16.42 -20.18 -2.26
CA VAL A 35 -15.65 -20.16 -3.50
C VAL A 35 -15.04 -21.54 -3.70
N ILE A 36 -15.23 -22.10 -4.89
CA ILE A 36 -14.76 -23.43 -5.27
C ILE A 36 -13.87 -23.28 -6.50
N SER A 37 -12.65 -23.81 -6.43
CA SER A 37 -11.72 -23.85 -7.56
C SER A 37 -11.58 -25.26 -8.12
N HIS A 38 -11.59 -25.40 -9.45
CA HIS A 38 -11.44 -26.67 -10.14
C HIS A 38 -10.33 -26.61 -11.20
N ALA A 39 -9.50 -27.66 -11.24
CA ALA A 39 -8.41 -27.86 -12.19
C ALA A 39 -8.06 -29.36 -12.30
N SER A 40 -7.15 -29.70 -13.21
CA SER A 40 -6.70 -31.08 -13.44
C SER A 40 -5.88 -31.68 -12.29
N ASN A 41 -5.31 -30.85 -11.41
CA ASN A 41 -4.64 -31.30 -10.20
C ASN A 41 -4.76 -30.25 -9.07
N HIS A 42 -4.46 -30.68 -7.85
CA HIS A 42 -4.58 -29.87 -6.64
C HIS A 42 -3.73 -28.59 -6.69
N LYS A 43 -2.48 -28.67 -7.17
CA LYS A 43 -1.58 -27.51 -7.27
C LYS A 43 -2.16 -26.41 -8.16
N LEU A 44 -2.70 -26.78 -9.32
CA LEU A 44 -3.36 -25.85 -10.23
C LEU A 44 -4.67 -25.29 -9.65
N ALA A 45 -5.45 -26.11 -8.93
CA ALA A 45 -6.66 -25.64 -8.25
C ALA A 45 -6.32 -24.61 -7.17
N ALA A 46 -5.31 -24.88 -6.33
CA ALA A 46 -4.82 -23.95 -5.32
C ALA A 46 -4.30 -22.63 -5.93
N GLN A 47 -3.59 -22.69 -7.06
CA GLN A 47 -3.15 -21.49 -7.79
C GLN A 47 -4.34 -20.66 -8.31
N LYS A 48 -5.37 -21.29 -8.88
CA LYS A 48 -6.59 -20.61 -9.31
C LYS A 48 -7.34 -19.98 -8.13
N MET A 49 -7.45 -20.69 -7.00
CA MET A 49 -8.03 -20.17 -5.77
C MET A 49 -7.25 -18.95 -5.28
N LEU A 50 -5.92 -19.03 -5.23
CA LEU A 50 -5.06 -17.91 -4.81
C LEU A 50 -5.27 -16.67 -5.69
N ARG A 51 -5.38 -16.83 -7.01
CA ARG A 51 -5.72 -15.72 -7.93
C ARG A 51 -7.08 -15.12 -7.58
N CYS A 52 -8.12 -15.95 -7.46
CA CYS A 52 -9.47 -15.51 -7.10
C CYS A 52 -9.47 -14.71 -5.78
N LEU A 53 -8.78 -15.22 -4.74
CA LEU A 53 -8.67 -14.53 -3.45
C LEU A 53 -7.92 -13.20 -3.56
N ARG A 54 -6.88 -13.10 -4.40
CA ARG A 54 -6.13 -11.85 -4.66
C ARG A 54 -6.98 -10.79 -5.37
N ASP A 55 -7.80 -11.23 -6.33
CA ASP A 55 -8.70 -10.34 -7.09
C ASP A 55 -9.94 -9.93 -6.29
N SER A 56 -10.25 -10.68 -5.23
CA SER A 56 -11.37 -10.39 -4.33
C SER A 56 -11.11 -9.13 -3.50
N LYS A 57 -12.09 -8.23 -3.49
CA LYS A 57 -12.09 -6.97 -2.75
C LYS A 57 -13.35 -6.90 -1.90
N ILE A 58 -13.18 -7.06 -0.60
CA ILE A 58 -14.23 -6.87 0.40
C ILE A 58 -13.80 -5.73 1.33
N ARG A 59 -14.65 -4.73 1.51
CA ARG A 59 -14.39 -3.52 2.31
C ARG A 59 -15.60 -3.20 3.17
N GLY A 60 -15.34 -2.78 4.41
CA GLY A 60 -16.37 -2.43 5.40
C GLY A 60 -16.49 -3.42 6.55
N ILE A 61 -15.96 -4.63 6.38
CA ILE A 61 -15.89 -5.69 7.39
C ILE A 61 -14.54 -6.40 7.33
N GLU A 62 -14.12 -6.98 8.44
CA GLU A 62 -12.98 -7.90 8.49
C GLU A 62 -13.37 -9.26 7.90
N THR A 63 -12.41 -9.92 7.25
CA THR A 63 -12.63 -11.21 6.59
C THR A 63 -11.40 -12.11 6.75
N ASN A 64 -11.58 -13.42 6.59
CA ASN A 64 -10.51 -14.41 6.60
C ASN A 64 -9.70 -14.48 5.29
N LEU A 65 -9.85 -13.53 4.35
CA LEU A 65 -9.20 -13.57 3.04
C LEU A 65 -7.68 -13.69 3.11
N ASN A 66 -7.03 -12.98 4.05
CA ASN A 66 -5.57 -13.02 4.17
C ASN A 66 -5.06 -14.36 4.71
N PHE A 67 -5.77 -14.94 5.68
CA PHE A 67 -5.52 -16.29 6.16
C PHE A 67 -5.63 -17.31 5.03
N LEU A 68 -6.70 -17.26 4.24
CA LEU A 68 -6.90 -18.16 3.10
C LEU A 68 -5.80 -17.99 2.03
N LYS A 69 -5.36 -16.75 1.75
CA LYS A 69 -4.22 -16.51 0.84
C LYS A 69 -2.93 -17.14 1.34
N LYS A 70 -2.63 -17.02 2.64
CA LYS A 70 -1.45 -17.63 3.26
C LYS A 70 -1.53 -19.16 3.18
N LEU A 71 -2.69 -19.73 3.46
CA LEU A 71 -2.95 -21.17 3.32
C LEU A 71 -2.68 -21.65 1.89
N MET A 72 -3.20 -20.95 0.88
CA MET A 72 -2.99 -21.29 -0.54
C MET A 72 -1.54 -21.09 -1.04
N THR A 73 -0.67 -20.47 -0.24
CA THR A 73 0.77 -20.34 -0.52
C THR A 73 1.64 -21.29 0.31
N ASN A 74 1.06 -22.06 1.23
CA ASN A 74 1.80 -22.97 2.08
C ASN A 74 2.19 -24.25 1.30
N PRO A 75 3.48 -24.63 1.25
CA PRO A 75 3.94 -25.82 0.52
C PRO A 75 3.24 -27.12 0.95
N THR A 76 3.10 -27.34 2.25
CA THR A 76 2.43 -28.54 2.80
C THR A 76 0.97 -28.64 2.32
N PHE A 77 0.27 -27.51 2.26
CA PHE A 77 -1.09 -27.47 1.73
C PHE A 77 -1.13 -27.75 0.22
N ILE A 78 -0.20 -27.17 -0.55
CA ILE A 78 -0.10 -27.34 -2.01
C ILE A 78 0.28 -28.77 -2.38
N ASP A 79 1.10 -29.44 -1.58
CA ASP A 79 1.50 -30.83 -1.79
C ASP A 79 0.44 -31.83 -1.29
N GLY A 80 -0.61 -31.36 -0.60
CA GLY A 80 -1.71 -32.18 -0.10
C GLY A 80 -1.37 -33.00 1.15
N ALA A 81 -0.19 -32.82 1.73
CA ALA A 81 0.30 -33.52 2.91
C ALA A 81 -0.23 -32.89 4.22
N VAL A 82 -1.54 -32.70 4.32
CA VAL A 82 -2.19 -32.03 5.46
C VAL A 82 -2.88 -33.01 6.38
N THR A 83 -2.82 -32.74 7.68
CA THR A 83 -3.55 -33.46 8.73
C THR A 83 -4.66 -32.56 9.31
N THR A 84 -5.50 -33.12 10.18
CA THR A 84 -6.53 -32.34 10.89
C THR A 84 -5.93 -31.27 11.82
N SER A 85 -4.73 -31.50 12.35
CA SER A 85 -3.99 -30.56 13.22
C SER A 85 -3.16 -29.53 12.46
N PHE A 86 -3.09 -29.64 11.12
CA PHE A 86 -2.21 -28.81 10.30
C PHE A 86 -2.33 -27.30 10.57
N ILE A 87 -3.55 -26.79 10.75
CA ILE A 87 -3.78 -25.37 11.01
C ILE A 87 -3.23 -24.97 12.38
N GLU A 88 -3.44 -25.79 13.41
CA GLU A 88 -2.97 -25.54 14.78
C GLU A 88 -1.42 -25.51 14.80
N ASP A 89 -0.79 -26.49 14.13
CA ASP A 89 0.67 -26.61 14.02
C ASP A 89 1.32 -25.44 13.26
N ASN A 90 0.56 -24.76 12.39
CA ASN A 90 1.06 -23.69 11.51
C ASN A 90 0.45 -22.31 11.83
N LEU A 91 -0.26 -22.17 12.94
CA LEU A 91 -1.12 -21.03 13.21
C LEU A 91 -0.36 -19.70 13.19
N SER A 92 0.81 -19.65 13.85
CA SER A 92 1.65 -18.45 13.90
C SER A 92 2.04 -17.94 12.51
N ARG A 93 2.41 -18.84 11.60
CA ARG A 93 2.80 -18.51 10.22
C ARG A 93 1.61 -18.13 9.35
N LEU A 94 0.44 -18.73 9.57
CA LEU A 94 -0.78 -18.43 8.84
C LEU A 94 -1.41 -17.09 9.26
N LEU A 95 -1.19 -16.67 10.52
CA LEU A 95 -1.64 -15.39 11.07
C LEU A 95 -0.63 -14.25 10.93
N ASP A 96 0.59 -14.52 10.47
CA ASP A 96 1.57 -13.49 10.11
C ASP A 96 1.11 -12.73 8.85
N ILE A 97 0.21 -11.77 9.06
CA ILE A 97 -0.42 -10.97 8.02
C ILE A 97 0.29 -9.62 7.99
N SER A 98 1.07 -9.37 6.94
CA SER A 98 1.62 -8.04 6.68
C SER A 98 0.50 -7.05 6.35
N GLU A 99 0.50 -5.88 6.97
CA GLU A 99 -0.46 -4.82 6.64
C GLU A 99 -0.40 -4.48 5.15
N THR A 100 -1.55 -4.59 4.47
CA THR A 100 -1.66 -4.12 3.09
C THR A 100 -1.74 -2.60 3.11
N ARG A 101 -0.62 -1.92 2.84
CA ARG A 101 -0.58 -0.46 2.71
C ARG A 101 -1.42 -0.01 1.51
N SER A 102 -2.58 0.58 1.76
CA SER A 102 -3.39 1.23 0.72
C SER A 102 -3.16 2.74 0.74
N SER A 103 -2.05 3.19 0.14
CA SER A 103 -1.72 4.63 0.02
C SER A 103 -2.85 5.42 -0.65
N GLY A 104 -3.43 4.86 -1.72
CA GLY A 104 -4.55 5.47 -2.43
C GLY A 104 -5.77 5.71 -1.54
N LEU A 105 -6.17 4.73 -0.71
CA LEU A 105 -7.31 4.91 0.19
C LEU A 105 -7.04 5.96 1.27
N LYS A 106 -5.82 6.01 1.81
CA LYS A 106 -5.41 7.02 2.78
C LYS A 106 -5.48 8.42 2.15
N LEU A 107 -4.99 8.58 0.92
CA LEU A 107 -5.06 9.83 0.18
C LEU A 107 -6.50 10.25 -0.13
N SER A 108 -7.34 9.34 -0.62
CA SER A 108 -8.76 9.63 -0.90
C SER A 108 -9.52 10.02 0.37
N ARG A 109 -9.25 9.34 1.49
CA ARG A 109 -9.83 9.69 2.79
C ARG A 109 -9.40 11.09 3.22
N TYR A 110 -8.11 11.40 3.10
CA TYR A 110 -7.60 12.73 3.43
C TYR A 110 -8.22 13.82 2.53
N MET A 111 -8.32 13.59 1.23
CA MET A 111 -8.98 14.52 0.31
C MET A 111 -10.46 14.74 0.65
N ALA A 112 -11.18 13.68 1.01
CA ALA A 112 -12.58 13.78 1.46
C ALA A 112 -12.69 14.58 2.77
N GLU A 113 -11.81 14.32 3.74
CA GLU A 113 -11.73 15.04 5.01
C GLU A 113 -11.51 16.54 4.77
N VAL A 114 -10.49 16.90 3.98
CA VAL A 114 -10.18 18.29 3.64
C VAL A 114 -11.32 18.95 2.87
N LYS A 115 -12.05 18.21 2.03
CA LYS A 115 -13.17 18.75 1.26
C LYS A 115 -14.40 19.03 2.12
N ILE A 116 -14.68 18.20 3.13
CA ILE A 116 -15.84 18.32 4.01
C ILE A 116 -15.57 19.27 5.17
N ASN A 117 -14.44 19.08 5.86
CA ASN A 117 -14.10 19.80 7.09
C ASN A 117 -13.22 21.03 6.83
N GLY A 118 -12.81 21.25 5.58
CA GLY A 118 -11.84 22.28 5.22
C GLY A 118 -10.40 21.83 5.50
N ALA A 119 -9.44 22.52 4.88
CA ALA A 119 -8.05 22.35 5.23
C ALA A 119 -7.79 23.03 6.59
N PHE A 120 -7.47 22.26 7.62
CA PHE A 120 -6.97 22.81 8.87
C PHE A 120 -5.44 22.90 8.81
N SER A 121 -4.92 24.12 8.83
CA SER A 121 -3.51 24.38 9.08
C SER A 121 -3.42 25.50 10.11
N PRO A 122 -2.64 25.35 11.19
CA PRO A 122 -2.33 26.45 12.11
C PRO A 122 -1.67 27.66 11.41
N LEU A 123 -1.09 27.42 10.21
CA LEU A 123 -0.46 28.41 9.34
C LEU A 123 -1.34 28.77 8.13
N GLY A 124 -2.58 28.27 8.08
CA GLY A 124 -3.48 28.43 6.95
C GLY A 124 -3.93 29.87 6.79
N VAL A 125 -3.86 30.39 5.57
CA VAL A 125 -4.52 31.64 5.21
C VAL A 125 -5.99 31.30 4.88
N PRO A 126 -6.99 31.78 5.65
CA PRO A 126 -8.40 31.41 5.46
C PRO A 126 -8.92 31.63 4.04
N ASP A 127 -8.33 32.59 3.33
CA ASP A 127 -8.72 33.01 1.98
C ASP A 127 -7.60 32.85 0.95
N ALA A 128 -6.71 31.87 1.13
CA ALA A 128 -5.70 31.57 0.11
C ALA A 128 -6.38 31.33 -1.24
N LYS A 129 -6.04 32.16 -2.24
CA LYS A 129 -6.47 31.90 -3.62
C LYS A 129 -5.96 30.54 -4.04
N VAL A 130 -6.87 29.68 -4.49
CA VAL A 130 -6.52 28.36 -5.01
C VAL A 130 -5.53 28.56 -6.16
N TRP A 131 -4.30 28.10 -5.96
CA TRP A 131 -3.29 28.08 -7.00
C TRP A 131 -3.71 27.07 -8.07
N ARG A 132 -4.00 27.55 -9.29
CA ARG A 132 -4.50 26.72 -10.40
C ARG A 132 -3.49 26.48 -11.51
N ALA A 133 -2.35 27.18 -11.48
CA ALA A 133 -1.32 27.01 -12.49
C ALA A 133 -0.46 25.77 -12.17
N THR A 134 -0.11 24.99 -13.18
CA THR A 134 0.95 24.00 -13.02
C THR A 134 2.27 24.74 -12.91
N PRO A 135 3.07 24.54 -11.85
CA PRO A 135 4.38 25.20 -11.75
C PRO A 135 5.26 24.72 -12.91
N GLU A 136 5.85 25.67 -13.63
CA GLU A 136 6.85 25.36 -14.65
C GLU A 136 8.15 24.96 -13.97
N VAL A 137 8.49 23.68 -14.06
CA VAL A 137 9.79 23.19 -13.57
C VAL A 137 10.82 23.46 -14.66
N PRO A 138 11.89 24.26 -14.38
CA PRO A 138 12.94 24.50 -15.35
C PRO A 138 13.55 23.18 -15.82
N LYS A 139 13.76 23.03 -17.13
CA LYS A 139 14.48 21.89 -17.67
C LYS A 139 15.95 22.01 -17.26
N VAL A 140 16.41 21.06 -16.47
CA VAL A 140 17.81 20.92 -16.07
C VAL A 140 18.32 19.57 -16.59
N ASP A 141 19.63 19.47 -16.81
CA ASP A 141 20.25 18.19 -17.12
C ASP A 141 20.20 17.30 -15.88
N ASP A 142 19.67 16.08 -16.01
CA ASP A 142 19.60 15.07 -14.95
C ASP A 142 20.95 14.36 -14.69
N GLY A 143 22.01 14.86 -15.31
CA GLY A 143 23.38 14.39 -15.14
C GLY A 143 23.91 14.49 -13.70
N VAL A 144 25.12 13.96 -13.50
CA VAL A 144 25.78 14.02 -12.19
C VAL A 144 26.08 15.49 -11.86
N PRO A 145 25.58 16.02 -10.73
CA PRO A 145 25.86 17.39 -10.35
C PRO A 145 27.37 17.58 -10.14
N PRO A 146 27.94 18.73 -10.52
CA PRO A 146 29.36 18.99 -10.36
C PRO A 146 29.76 18.95 -8.88
N GLU A 147 31.04 18.63 -8.61
CA GLU A 147 31.55 18.65 -7.23
C GLU A 147 31.43 20.05 -6.64
N GLY A 148 30.59 20.19 -5.61
CA GLY A 148 30.36 21.43 -4.89
C GLY A 148 30.99 21.42 -3.50
N PHE A 149 30.71 22.47 -2.72
CA PHE A 149 31.21 22.56 -1.34
C PHE A 149 30.70 21.43 -0.42
N LYS A 150 29.55 20.81 -0.73
CA LYS A 150 29.07 19.62 -0.01
C LYS A 150 30.04 18.45 -0.13
N SER A 151 30.62 18.23 -1.32
CA SER A 151 31.61 17.18 -1.56
C SER A 151 32.90 17.41 -0.75
N ILE A 152 33.31 18.67 -0.58
CA ILE A 152 34.46 19.04 0.27
C ILE A 152 34.17 18.72 1.73
N PHE A 153 32.97 19.07 2.20
CA PHE A 153 32.54 18.76 3.56
C PHE A 153 32.55 17.25 3.84
N ASP A 154 32.02 16.44 2.92
CA ASP A 154 31.97 14.99 3.08
C ASP A 154 33.36 14.34 3.10
N LYS A 155 34.31 14.86 2.30
CA LYS A 155 35.67 14.31 2.21
C LYS A 155 36.62 14.81 3.32
N LYS A 156 36.47 16.07 3.77
CA LYS A 156 37.47 16.77 4.62
C LYS A 156 36.90 17.31 5.94
N GLY A 157 35.60 17.10 6.19
CA GLY A 157 34.93 17.54 7.40
C GLY A 157 34.77 19.07 7.54
N PRO A 158 34.24 19.53 8.69
CA PRO A 158 33.93 20.95 8.94
C PRO A 158 35.15 21.88 8.78
N SER A 159 36.32 21.46 9.26
CA SER A 159 37.55 22.26 9.18
C SER A 159 38.04 22.41 7.74
N GLY A 160 37.92 21.35 6.93
CA GLY A 160 38.25 21.37 5.51
C GLY A 160 37.30 22.27 4.71
N PHE A 161 36.00 22.20 5.01
CA PHE A 161 34.99 23.08 4.43
C PHE A 161 35.25 24.56 4.79
N ALA A 162 35.48 24.89 6.05
CA ALA A 162 35.78 26.26 6.48
C ALA A 162 37.06 26.82 5.83
N LYS A 163 38.08 25.97 5.63
CA LYS A 163 39.29 26.35 4.90
C LYS A 163 38.99 26.66 3.43
N ALA A 164 38.19 25.81 2.78
CA ALA A 164 37.78 26.02 1.38
C ALA A 164 36.98 27.31 1.19
N LEU A 165 36.07 27.63 2.13
CA LEU A 165 35.33 28.90 2.12
C LEU A 165 36.27 30.12 2.19
N ARG A 166 37.21 30.12 3.13
CA ARG A 166 38.17 31.24 3.30
C ARG A 166 39.11 31.41 2.11
N GLN A 167 39.39 30.34 1.37
CA GLN A 167 40.25 30.36 0.20
C GLN A 167 39.51 30.74 -1.09
N HIS A 168 38.18 30.68 -1.11
CA HIS A 168 37.38 31.01 -2.28
C HIS A 168 37.49 32.51 -2.61
N LYS A 169 37.83 32.83 -3.87
CA LYS A 169 37.86 34.21 -4.35
C LYS A 169 36.48 34.61 -4.86
N GLY A 170 35.84 35.54 -4.17
CA GLY A 170 34.52 36.08 -4.53
C GLY A 170 33.47 35.84 -3.45
N VAL A 171 32.34 36.52 -3.60
CA VAL A 171 31.21 36.43 -2.67
C VAL A 171 30.47 35.12 -2.91
N LEU A 172 30.25 34.37 -1.84
CA LEU A 172 29.41 33.18 -1.84
C LEU A 172 27.98 33.55 -1.45
N ILE A 173 27.01 32.86 -2.05
CA ILE A 173 25.59 33.07 -1.80
C ILE A 173 25.06 31.83 -1.08
N THR A 174 24.21 32.05 -0.08
CA THR A 174 23.40 30.99 0.53
C THR A 174 21.96 31.28 0.20
N ASP A 175 21.33 30.36 -0.53
CA ASP A 175 19.90 30.45 -0.83
C ASP A 175 19.10 30.14 0.44
N THR A 176 18.24 31.07 0.84
CA THR A 176 17.35 30.95 2.02
C THR A 176 15.90 30.71 1.63
N THR A 177 15.57 30.45 0.36
CA THR A 177 14.19 30.27 -0.11
C THR A 177 13.46 29.11 0.58
N PHE A 178 14.18 28.05 0.97
CA PHE A 178 13.59 26.83 1.55
C PHE A 178 13.69 26.72 3.08
N ARG A 179 14.02 27.79 3.80
CA ARG A 179 14.25 27.77 5.25
C ARG A 179 13.57 28.92 5.98
#